data_AF-A0A543E9T3-F1
#
_entry.id   AF-A0A543E9T3-F1
#
_cell.length_a   1.000
_cell.length_b   1.000
_cell.length_c   1.000
_cell.angle_alpha   90.00
_cell.angle_beta   90.00
_cell.angle_gamma   90.00
#
_symmetry.space_group_name_H-M   'P 1'
#
loop_
_entity.id
_entity.type
_entity.pdbx_description
1 polymer ?
#
loop_
_entity_poly.entity_id
_entity_poly.type
_entity_poly.pdbx_seq_one_letter_code
_entity_poly.pdbx_strand_id
1 'polypeptide(L)'
;MGNPIINFIVNNLISIHSGPAYSKAFSALKLAAVPAVGLSLSERITGWYLERESFIIILAFSLIADLILGVWKHLEKHSFSFEKMLWGFTKKLAFSILFYFFSEAFLQILQDSGYESLAITGFLRILLFAWPAGNVMVNMGILTGGKFPPLFVLNRIAKFNKTGDLKDLKNTANENKNTDLNPSE
;
A
#
# COMPACT_ATOMS: atom_id res chain seq x y z
N MET A 1 -15.66 -41.64 7.12
CA MET A 1 -14.52 -40.87 7.66
C MET A 1 -15.08 -39.73 8.50
N GLY A 2 -14.84 -39.72 9.82
CA GLY A 2 -15.35 -38.67 10.70
C GLY A 2 -14.64 -37.33 10.49
N ASN A 3 -15.29 -36.22 10.84
CA ASN A 3 -14.72 -34.88 10.74
C ASN A 3 -13.41 -34.82 11.57
N PRO A 4 -12.26 -34.45 10.95
CA PRO A 4 -10.96 -34.49 11.60
C PRO A 4 -10.87 -33.60 12.85
N ILE A 5 -11.62 -32.48 12.88
CA ILE A 5 -11.67 -31.55 14.02
C ILE A 5 -12.43 -32.19 15.19
N ILE A 6 -13.60 -32.77 14.91
CA ILE A 6 -14.40 -33.46 15.92
C ILE A 6 -13.62 -34.65 16.48
N ASN A 7 -12.95 -35.42 15.62
CA ASN A 7 -12.10 -36.53 16.05
C ASN A 7 -10.93 -36.05 16.92
N PHE A 8 -10.30 -34.92 16.57
CA PHE A 8 -9.24 -34.33 17.40
C PHE A 8 -9.76 -33.94 18.80
N ILE A 9 -10.91 -33.26 18.88
CA ILE A 9 -11.49 -32.83 20.16
C ILE A 9 -11.87 -34.05 21.00
N VAL A 10 -12.62 -34.99 20.42
CA VAL A 10 -13.13 -36.19 21.12
C VAL A 10 -11.98 -37.06 21.62
N ASN A 11 -10.95 -37.32 20.80
CA ASN A 11 -9.81 -38.15 21.20
C ASN A 11 -9.01 -37.53 22.36
N ASN A 12 -8.82 -36.21 22.35
CA ASN A 12 -8.12 -35.54 23.45
C ASN A 12 -8.98 -35.49 24.73
N LEU A 13 -10.31 -35.33 24.63
CA LEU A 13 -11.22 -35.40 25.79
C LEU A 13 -11.26 -36.81 26.42
N ILE A 14 -11.33 -37.85 25.60
CA ILE A 14 -11.28 -39.25 26.07
C ILE A 14 -9.96 -39.53 26.80
N SER A 15 -8.85 -39.01 26.27
CA SER A 15 -7.51 -39.14 26.86
C SER A 15 -7.38 -38.39 28.20
N ILE A 16 -8.03 -37.22 28.35
CA ILE A 16 -8.12 -36.49 29.63
C ILE A 16 -8.94 -37.26 30.67
N HIS A 17 -10.06 -37.83 30.26
CA HIS A 17 -10.93 -38.56 31.15
C HIS A 17 -10.28 -39.87 31.63
N SER A 18 -9.75 -40.66 30.69
CA SER A 18 -9.49 -42.09 30.87
C SER A 18 -8.01 -42.48 30.81
N GLY A 19 -7.11 -41.58 30.38
CA GLY A 19 -5.69 -41.85 30.22
C GLY A 19 -4.86 -41.73 31.52
N PRO A 20 -3.58 -42.17 31.50
CA PRO A 20 -2.66 -41.95 32.61
C PRO A 20 -2.33 -40.46 32.79
N ALA A 21 -1.86 -40.05 33.98
CA ALA A 21 -1.65 -38.64 34.35
C ALA A 21 -0.88 -37.80 33.30
N TYR A 22 0.17 -38.39 32.71
CA TYR A 22 0.92 -37.76 31.60
C TYR A 22 0.05 -37.50 30.35
N SER A 23 -0.77 -38.48 29.97
CA SER A 23 -1.68 -38.38 28.82
C SER A 23 -2.75 -37.31 29.06
N LYS A 24 -3.23 -37.17 30.30
CA LYS A 24 -4.18 -36.12 30.70
C LYS A 24 -3.57 -34.73 30.54
N ALA A 25 -2.38 -34.52 31.10
CA ALA A 25 -1.67 -33.25 31.01
C ALA A 25 -1.38 -32.84 29.55
N PHE A 26 -0.89 -33.78 28.73
CA PHE A 26 -0.55 -33.50 27.33
C PHE A 26 -1.78 -33.26 26.45
N SER A 27 -2.89 -33.96 26.72
CA SER A 27 -4.14 -33.78 25.97
C SER A 27 -4.85 -32.47 26.35
N ALA A 28 -4.77 -32.08 27.63
CA ALA A 28 -5.23 -30.76 28.08
C ALA A 28 -4.39 -29.64 27.43
N LEU A 29 -3.07 -29.80 27.35
CA LEU A 29 -2.18 -28.85 26.69
C LEU A 29 -2.49 -28.73 25.19
N LYS A 30 -2.74 -29.84 24.48
CA LYS A 30 -3.15 -29.81 23.05
C LYS A 30 -4.46 -29.07 22.84
N LEU A 31 -5.47 -29.35 23.68
CA LEU A 31 -6.79 -28.70 23.58
C LEU A 31 -6.72 -27.20 23.91
N ALA A 32 -5.83 -26.80 24.82
CA ALA A 32 -5.62 -25.39 25.15
C ALA A 32 -4.76 -24.65 24.10
N ALA A 33 -3.68 -25.28 23.63
CA ALA A 33 -2.71 -24.65 22.75
C ALA A 33 -3.26 -24.36 21.35
N VAL A 34 -4.06 -25.26 20.77
CA VAL A 34 -4.58 -25.09 19.40
C VAL A 34 -5.46 -23.83 19.27
N PRO A 35 -6.48 -23.61 20.12
CA PRO A 35 -7.23 -22.35 20.12
C PRO A 35 -6.38 -21.15 20.52
N ALA A 36 -5.49 -21.28 21.52
CA ALA A 36 -4.67 -20.16 22.00
C ALA A 36 -3.70 -19.61 20.94
N VAL A 37 -3.07 -20.49 20.14
CA VAL A 37 -2.21 -20.07 19.02
C VAL A 37 -3.05 -19.39 17.93
N GLY A 38 -4.22 -19.95 17.62
CA GLY A 38 -5.14 -19.34 16.65
C GLY A 38 -5.60 -17.95 17.08
N LEU A 39 -6.02 -17.82 18.34
CA LEU A 39 -6.46 -16.55 18.92
C LEU A 39 -5.34 -15.53 18.97
N SER A 40 -4.16 -15.89 19.48
CA SER A 40 -3.03 -14.94 19.58
C SER A 40 -2.54 -14.44 18.21
N LEU A 41 -2.52 -15.30 17.20
CA LEU A 41 -2.21 -14.88 15.83
C LEU A 41 -3.32 -13.97 15.27
N SER A 42 -4.58 -14.33 15.49
CA SER A 42 -5.74 -13.54 15.05
C SER A 42 -5.74 -12.16 15.69
N GLU A 43 -5.50 -12.06 17.00
CA GLU A 43 -5.41 -10.81 17.74
C GLU A 43 -4.26 -9.95 17.21
N ARG A 44 -3.10 -10.54 16.93
CA ARG A 44 -1.95 -9.80 16.41
C ARG A 44 -2.19 -9.26 15.00
N ILE A 45 -2.78 -10.06 14.12
CA ILE A 45 -3.13 -9.64 12.75
C ILE A 45 -4.22 -8.57 12.80
N THR A 46 -5.27 -8.79 13.59
CA THR A 46 -6.40 -7.86 13.70
C THR A 46 -5.98 -6.55 14.34
N GLY A 47 -5.17 -6.58 15.40
CA GLY A 47 -4.62 -5.38 16.03
C GLY A 47 -3.78 -4.56 15.04
N TRP A 48 -2.84 -5.22 14.33
CA TRP A 48 -2.06 -4.56 13.28
C TRP A 48 -2.95 -3.93 12.20
N TYR A 49 -3.99 -4.65 11.75
CA TYR A 49 -4.91 -4.13 10.74
C TYR A 49 -5.69 -2.92 11.25
N LEU A 50 -6.34 -3.01 12.42
CA LEU A 50 -7.18 -1.94 12.97
C LEU A 50 -6.38 -0.66 13.20
N GLU A 51 -5.13 -0.77 13.67
CA GLU A 51 -4.28 0.41 13.87
C GLU A 51 -3.82 1.08 12.56
N ARG A 52 -3.90 0.36 11.42
CA ARG A 52 -3.39 0.81 10.12
C ARG A 52 -4.49 0.91 9.06
N GLU A 53 -5.73 0.60 9.42
CA GLU A 53 -6.88 0.41 8.53
C GLU A 53 -7.07 1.61 7.60
N SER A 54 -7.14 2.81 8.16
CA SER A 54 -7.36 4.03 7.40
C SER A 54 -6.31 4.24 6.31
N PHE A 55 -5.04 3.97 6.62
CA PHE A 55 -3.95 4.10 5.65
C PHE A 55 -4.03 3.01 4.56
N ILE A 56 -4.29 1.76 4.95
CA ILE A 56 -4.43 0.63 4.02
C ILE A 56 -5.58 0.89 3.06
N ILE A 57 -6.72 1.38 3.56
CA ILE A 57 -7.89 1.72 2.75
C ILE A 57 -7.55 2.83 1.74
N ILE A 58 -6.91 3.92 2.17
CA ILE A 58 -6.51 5.03 1.28
C ILE A 58 -5.54 4.55 0.20
N LEU A 59 -4.57 3.69 0.56
CA LEU A 59 -3.62 3.12 -0.39
C LEU A 59 -4.30 2.16 -1.38
N ALA A 60 -5.25 1.35 -0.92
CA ALA A 60 -6.02 0.47 -1.79
C ALA A 60 -6.86 1.27 -2.78
N PHE A 61 -7.56 2.31 -2.33
CA PHE A 61 -8.33 3.19 -3.20
C PHE A 61 -7.44 3.92 -4.22
N SER A 62 -6.23 4.36 -3.85
CA SER A 62 -5.33 5.01 -4.80
C SER A 62 -4.81 4.05 -5.87
N LEU A 63 -4.51 2.80 -5.52
CA LEU A 63 -4.15 1.75 -6.48
C LEU A 63 -5.31 1.41 -7.44
N ILE A 64 -6.54 1.35 -6.93
CA ILE A 64 -7.74 1.14 -7.74
C ILE A 64 -7.97 2.33 -8.68
N ALA A 65 -7.86 3.57 -8.18
CA ALA A 65 -7.98 4.77 -8.99
C ALA A 65 -6.91 4.83 -10.08
N ASP A 66 -5.67 4.45 -9.78
CA ASP A 66 -4.57 4.36 -10.75
C ASP A 66 -4.90 3.36 -11.85
N LEU A 67 -5.43 2.19 -11.48
CA LEU A 67 -5.88 1.18 -12.43
C LEU A 67 -7.00 1.73 -13.33
N ILE A 68 -8.09 2.27 -12.74
CA ILE A 68 -9.25 2.78 -13.48
C ILE A 68 -8.83 3.87 -14.47
N LEU A 69 -8.09 4.88 -14.01
CA LEU A 69 -7.65 5.99 -14.86
C LEU A 69 -6.62 5.54 -15.89
N GLY A 70 -5.76 4.59 -15.54
CA GLY A 70 -4.82 3.97 -16.46
C GLY A 70 -5.54 3.25 -17.61
N VAL A 71 -6.56 2.45 -17.28
CA VAL A 71 -7.41 1.76 -18.25
C VAL A 71 -8.13 2.77 -19.14
N TRP A 72 -8.80 3.76 -18.54
CA TRP A 72 -9.54 4.78 -19.29
C TRP A 72 -8.64 5.51 -20.29
N LYS A 73 -7.45 5.94 -19.85
CA LYS A 73 -6.46 6.59 -20.72
C LYS A 73 -6.05 5.70 -21.90
N HIS A 74 -5.83 4.41 -21.68
CA HIS A 74 -5.43 3.50 -22.74
C HIS A 74 -6.57 3.14 -23.69
N LEU A 75 -7.81 3.14 -23.21
CA LEU A 75 -9.01 2.99 -24.05
C LEU A 75 -9.20 4.20 -24.97
N GLU A 76 -9.11 5.43 -24.44
CA GLU A 76 -9.24 6.66 -25.24
C GLU A 76 -8.12 6.80 -26.29
N LYS A 77 -6.91 6.33 -25.97
CA LYS A 77 -5.78 6.31 -26.90
C LYS A 77 -5.70 5.07 -27.79
N HIS A 78 -6.74 4.22 -27.81
CA HIS A 78 -6.79 2.98 -28.59
C HIS A 78 -5.52 2.09 -28.46
N SER A 79 -4.92 2.05 -27.26
CA SER A 79 -3.65 1.34 -26.98
C SER A 79 -3.80 0.32 -25.84
N PHE A 80 -5.04 -0.05 -25.51
CA PHE A 80 -5.34 -0.95 -24.41
C PHE A 80 -4.86 -2.37 -24.69
N SER A 81 -4.22 -2.97 -23.68
CA SER A 81 -3.82 -4.38 -23.67
C SER A 81 -4.01 -4.92 -22.25
N PHE A 82 -4.84 -5.96 -22.12
CA PHE A 82 -5.17 -6.56 -20.83
C PHE A 82 -3.94 -7.16 -20.13
N GLU A 83 -3.07 -7.83 -20.89
CA GLU A 83 -1.83 -8.40 -20.36
C GLU A 83 -0.93 -7.31 -19.77
N LYS A 84 -0.73 -6.20 -20.49
CA LYS A 84 0.07 -5.07 -20.02
C LYS A 84 -0.56 -4.40 -18.79
N MET A 85 -1.87 -4.27 -18.76
CA MET A 85 -2.61 -3.74 -17.62
C MET A 85 -2.41 -4.62 -16.38
N LEU A 86 -2.66 -5.93 -16.50
CA LEU A 86 -2.55 -6.87 -15.39
C LEU A 86 -1.11 -6.95 -14.86
N TRP A 87 -0.13 -7.07 -15.75
CA TRP A 87 1.28 -7.12 -15.36
C TRP A 87 1.74 -5.82 -14.70
N GLY A 88 1.32 -4.67 -15.24
CA GLY A 88 1.61 -3.36 -14.65
C GLY A 88 1.00 -3.19 -13.26
N PHE A 89 -0.26 -3.60 -13.08
CA PHE A 89 -0.95 -3.55 -11.80
C PHE A 89 -0.34 -4.49 -10.77
N THR A 90 -0.09 -5.75 -11.13
CA THR A 90 0.54 -6.74 -10.26
C THR A 90 1.92 -6.28 -9.79
N LYS A 91 2.73 -5.67 -10.67
CA LYS A 91 4.01 -5.08 -10.27
C LYS A 91 3.83 -3.99 -9.23
N LYS A 92 2.95 -3.01 -9.48
CA LYS A 92 2.70 -1.92 -8.54
C LYS A 92 2.24 -2.45 -7.18
N LEU A 93 1.29 -3.40 -7.18
CA LEU A 93 0.79 -4.04 -5.97
C LEU A 93 1.91 -4.77 -5.20
N ALA A 94 2.74 -5.57 -5.89
CA ALA A 94 3.85 -6.27 -5.28
C ALA A 94 4.88 -5.31 -4.67
N PHE A 95 5.26 -4.24 -5.39
CA PHE A 95 6.17 -3.23 -4.86
C PHE A 95 5.58 -2.48 -3.67
N SER A 96 4.29 -2.16 -3.68
CA SER A 96 3.62 -1.52 -2.55
C SER A 96 3.63 -2.40 -1.30
N ILE A 97 3.35 -3.70 -1.44
CA ILE A 97 3.39 -4.66 -0.33
C ILE A 97 4.83 -4.79 0.21
N LEU A 98 5.81 -4.99 -0.68
CA LEU A 98 7.21 -5.12 -0.28
C LEU A 98 7.72 -3.86 0.43
N PHE A 99 7.46 -2.68 -0.13
CA PHE A 99 7.87 -1.41 0.45
C PHE A 99 7.22 -1.20 1.82
N TYR A 100 5.92 -1.50 1.95
CA TYR A 100 5.21 -1.40 3.21
C TYR A 100 5.82 -2.33 4.27
N PHE A 101 6.09 -3.59 3.90
CA PHE A 101 6.74 -4.56 4.77
C PHE A 101 8.11 -4.07 5.28
N PHE A 102 8.98 -3.58 4.38
CA PHE A 102 10.28 -3.03 4.79
C PHE A 102 10.13 -1.76 5.63
N SER A 103 9.13 -0.92 5.35
CA SER A 103 8.85 0.28 6.13
C SER A 103 8.44 -0.04 7.56
N GLU A 104 7.54 -1.01 7.76
CA GLU A 104 7.15 -1.47 9.11
C GLU A 104 8.32 -2.15 9.83
N ALA A 105 9.11 -2.98 9.13
CA ALA A 105 10.31 -3.58 9.71
C ALA A 105 11.32 -2.51 10.18
N PHE A 106 11.52 -1.47 9.37
CA PHE A 106 12.39 -0.34 9.73
C PHE A 106 11.83 0.44 10.93
N LEU A 107 10.52 0.72 10.95
CA LEU A 107 9.88 1.39 12.08
C LEU A 107 10.00 0.56 13.36
N GLN A 108 9.82 -0.76 13.30
CA GLN A 108 10.00 -1.66 14.45
C GLN A 108 11.43 -1.57 15.01
N ILE A 109 12.46 -1.55 14.15
CA ILE A 109 13.86 -1.40 14.59
C ILE A 109 14.08 -0.05 15.30
N LEU A 110 13.45 1.02 14.82
CA LEU A 110 13.51 2.33 15.48
C LEU A 110 12.81 2.30 16.84
N GLN A 111 11.64 1.67 16.94
CA GLN A 111 10.92 1.51 18.20
C GLN A 111 11.74 0.70 19.23
N ASP A 112 12.36 -0.40 18.81
CA ASP A 112 13.19 -1.26 19.67
C ASP A 112 14.44 -0.52 20.21
N SER A 113 14.90 0.51 19.48
CA SER A 113 16.01 1.39 19.91
C SER A 113 15.57 2.62 20.71
N GLY A 114 14.27 2.73 21.04
CA GLY A 114 13.69 3.82 21.82
C GLY A 114 13.37 5.08 21.02
N TYR A 115 13.45 5.03 19.69
CA TYR A 115 13.14 6.15 18.79
C TYR A 115 11.78 5.94 18.12
N GLU A 116 10.72 6.48 18.72
CA GLU A 116 9.42 6.55 18.06
C GLU A 116 9.20 7.93 17.43
N SER A 117 8.96 7.98 16.12
CA SER A 117 8.71 9.25 15.42
C SER A 117 7.52 9.16 14.48
N LEU A 118 6.50 9.96 14.81
CA LEU A 118 5.34 10.19 13.96
C LEU A 118 5.75 10.81 12.61
N ALA A 119 6.79 11.63 12.59
CA ALA A 119 7.29 12.25 11.36
C ALA A 119 7.90 11.22 10.40
N ILE A 120 8.71 10.27 10.91
CA ILE A 120 9.30 9.20 10.09
C ILE A 120 8.20 8.27 9.58
N THR A 121 7.26 7.89 10.45
CA THR A 121 6.11 7.06 10.08
C THR A 121 5.25 7.72 9.01
N GLY A 122 4.93 9.01 9.18
CA GLY A 122 4.17 9.78 8.21
C GLY A 122 4.91 9.92 6.88
N PHE A 123 6.22 10.17 6.91
CA PHE A 123 7.06 10.28 5.73
C PHE A 123 7.06 8.98 4.91
N LEU A 124 7.29 7.82 5.54
CA LEU A 124 7.28 6.52 4.85
C LEU A 124 5.92 6.20 4.21
N ARG A 125 4.84 6.51 4.93
CA ARG A 125 3.46 6.35 4.42
C ARG A 125 3.18 7.26 3.23
N ILE A 126 3.61 8.52 3.29
CA ILE A 126 3.51 9.46 2.18
C ILE A 126 4.33 8.97 0.99
N LEU A 127 5.56 8.48 1.22
CA LEU A 127 6.43 7.98 0.17
C LEU A 127 5.81 6.79 -0.57
N LEU A 128 5.23 5.85 0.17
CA LEU A 128 4.49 4.72 -0.41
C LEU A 128 3.25 5.18 -1.19
N PHE A 129 2.47 6.09 -0.62
CA PHE A 129 1.25 6.62 -1.24
C PHE A 129 1.52 7.48 -2.48
N ALA A 130 2.66 8.18 -2.52
CA ALA A 130 3.01 9.11 -3.59
C ALA A 130 3.11 8.43 -4.95
N TRP A 131 3.47 7.15 -5.01
CA TRP A 131 3.56 6.43 -6.27
C TRP A 131 2.20 6.22 -6.95
N PRO A 132 1.22 5.51 -6.35
CA PRO A 132 -0.10 5.37 -6.98
C PRO A 132 -0.81 6.72 -7.13
N ALA A 133 -0.72 7.62 -6.15
CA ALA A 133 -1.31 8.95 -6.24
C ALA A 133 -0.71 9.81 -7.37
N GLY A 134 0.61 9.74 -7.57
CA GLY A 134 1.30 10.41 -8.66
C GLY A 134 0.86 9.89 -10.02
N ASN A 135 0.69 8.57 -10.17
CA ASN A 135 0.18 8.00 -11.43
C ASN A 135 -1.27 8.42 -11.70
N VAL A 136 -2.13 8.41 -10.67
CA VAL A 136 -3.50 8.96 -10.74
C VAL A 136 -3.46 10.39 -11.25
N MET A 137 -2.62 11.22 -10.64
CA MET A 137 -2.45 12.62 -11.00
C MET A 137 -1.99 12.82 -12.45
N VAL A 138 -1.03 12.03 -12.93
CA VAL A 138 -0.58 12.05 -14.33
C VAL A 138 -1.69 11.58 -15.28
N ASN A 139 -2.38 10.48 -14.97
CA ASN A 139 -3.44 9.96 -15.82
C ASN A 139 -4.64 10.94 -15.91
N MET A 140 -5.02 11.59 -14.80
CA MET A 140 -6.02 12.66 -14.82
C MET A 140 -5.59 13.83 -15.70
N GLY A 141 -4.33 14.27 -15.60
CA GLY A 141 -3.81 15.36 -16.43
C GLY A 141 -3.88 15.03 -17.92
N ILE A 142 -3.62 13.77 -18.29
CA ILE A 142 -3.73 13.30 -19.68
C ILE A 142 -5.20 13.27 -20.13
N LEU A 143 -6.09 12.67 -19.34
CA LEU A 143 -7.53 12.54 -19.67
C LEU A 143 -8.24 13.89 -19.75
N THR A 144 -7.83 14.86 -18.93
CA THR A 144 -8.44 16.20 -18.92
C THR A 144 -7.81 17.16 -19.93
N GLY A 145 -6.86 16.71 -20.74
CA GLY A 145 -6.09 17.58 -21.65
C GLY A 145 -5.32 18.67 -20.90
N GLY A 146 -4.93 18.43 -19.65
CA GLY A 146 -4.20 19.39 -18.84
C GLY A 146 -5.04 20.38 -18.04
N LYS A 147 -6.36 20.16 -17.89
CA LYS A 147 -7.19 21.01 -17.02
C LYS A 147 -6.98 20.68 -15.54
N PHE A 148 -6.82 19.40 -15.20
CA PHE A 148 -6.60 18.98 -13.83
C PHE A 148 -5.79 17.68 -13.73
N PRO A 149 -4.63 17.70 -13.04
CA PRO A 149 -3.85 18.89 -12.71
C PRO A 149 -3.32 19.60 -13.98
N PRO A 150 -2.98 20.90 -13.91
CA PRO A 150 -2.38 21.61 -15.03
C PRO A 150 -1.08 20.98 -15.52
N LEU A 151 -0.85 20.94 -16.84
CA LEU A 151 0.35 20.34 -17.43
C LEU A 151 1.65 20.98 -16.94
N PHE A 152 1.64 22.29 -16.66
CA PHE A 152 2.80 22.97 -16.12
C PHE A 152 3.20 22.43 -14.73
N VAL A 153 2.22 22.04 -13.90
CA VAL A 153 2.47 21.45 -12.58
C VAL A 153 3.11 20.08 -12.74
N LEU A 154 2.56 19.24 -13.62
CA LEU A 154 3.11 17.92 -13.91
C LEU A 154 4.54 18.02 -14.47
N ASN A 155 4.79 18.95 -15.40
CA ASN A 155 6.11 19.16 -15.99
C ASN A 155 7.14 19.63 -14.97
N ARG A 156 6.76 20.48 -14.01
CA ARG A 156 7.65 20.91 -12.92
C ARG A 156 7.98 19.77 -11.98
N ILE A 157 6.99 18.98 -11.56
CA ILE A 157 7.21 17.79 -10.73
C ILE A 157 8.11 16.79 -11.47
N ALA A 158 7.87 16.57 -12.76
CA ALA A 158 8.69 15.69 -13.60
C ALA A 158 10.13 16.21 -13.74
N LYS A 159 10.33 17.53 -13.84
CA LYS A 159 11.65 18.15 -13.90
C LYS A 159 12.39 17.99 -12.56
N PHE A 160 11.72 18.31 -11.45
CA PHE A 160 12.23 18.11 -10.10
C PHE A 160 12.64 16.64 -9.85
N ASN A 161 11.81 15.68 -10.26
CA ASN A 161 12.14 14.26 -10.11
C ASN A 161 13.39 13.83 -10.91
N LYS A 162 13.76 14.57 -11.97
CA LYS A 162 14.98 14.32 -12.75
C LYS A 162 16.20 15.04 -12.20
N THR A 163 16.04 16.25 -11.67
CA THR A 163 17.15 17.14 -11.29
C THR A 163 17.44 17.14 -9.79
N GLY A 164 16.43 16.88 -8.96
CA GLY A 164 16.48 17.05 -7.51
C GLY A 164 16.54 18.52 -7.05
N ASP A 165 16.43 19.50 -7.96
CA ASP A 165 16.59 20.92 -7.62
C ASP A 165 15.27 21.56 -7.22
N LEU A 166 15.17 22.01 -5.95
CA LEU A 166 14.00 22.71 -5.41
C LEU A 166 13.63 23.98 -6.20
N LYS A 167 14.55 24.56 -6.97
CA LYS A 167 14.25 25.69 -7.86
C LYS A 167 13.26 25.32 -8.95
N ASP A 168 13.21 24.06 -9.38
CA ASP A 168 12.27 23.59 -10.40
C ASP A 168 10.81 23.55 -9.91
N LEU A 169 10.60 23.57 -8.58
CA LEU A 169 9.30 23.67 -7.94
C LEU A 169 8.90 25.12 -7.60
N LYS A 170 9.84 26.06 -7.61
CA LYS A 170 9.57 27.47 -7.29
C LYS A 170 8.91 28.16 -8.48
N ASN A 171 7.90 28.99 -8.18
CA ASN A 171 7.37 29.95 -9.14
C ASN A 171 8.44 30.99 -9.43
N THR A 172 9.20 30.84 -10.51
CA THR A 172 9.86 31.99 -11.11
C THR A 172 8.78 32.72 -11.88
N ALA A 173 8.10 33.66 -11.21
CA ALA A 173 7.27 34.66 -11.88
C ALA A 173 8.19 35.55 -12.72
N ASN A 174 8.58 35.06 -13.91
CA ASN A 174 9.23 35.82 -14.98
C ASN A 174 8.81 35.20 -16.33
N GLU A 175 7.53 34.90 -16.49
CA GLU A 175 6.93 34.54 -17.78
C GLU A 175 6.16 35.74 -18.37
N ASN A 176 6.69 36.95 -18.18
CA ASN A 176 6.26 38.16 -18.89
C ASN A 176 7.49 38.99 -19.26
N LYS A 177 8.12 38.61 -20.39
CA LYS A 177 8.84 39.49 -21.32
C LYS A 177 9.34 38.63 -22.47
N ASN A 178 8.50 38.46 -23.49
CA ASN A 178 8.83 38.40 -24.92
C ASN A 178 7.65 37.85 -25.72
N THR A 179 6.55 38.60 -25.74
CA THR A 179 5.64 38.65 -26.87
C THR A 179 5.42 40.12 -27.21
N ASP A 180 6.51 40.80 -27.56
CA ASP A 180 6.49 42.11 -28.21
C ASP A 180 7.65 42.16 -29.21
N LEU A 181 7.44 41.57 -30.40
CA LEU A 181 8.01 42.05 -31.66
C LEU A 181 6.91 41.96 -32.74
N ASN A 182 6.27 43.12 -32.89
CA ASN A 182 5.30 43.58 -33.88
C ASN A 182 5.87 43.52 -35.32
N PRO A 183 5.08 43.65 -36.41
CA PRO A 183 4.61 44.98 -36.83
C PRO A 183 3.18 45.03 -37.39
N SER A 184 2.55 46.18 -37.13
CA SER A 184 1.64 46.93 -37.99
C SER A 184 1.47 46.42 -39.43
N GLU A 185 0.23 46.05 -39.78
CA GLU A 185 -0.62 46.64 -40.83
C GLU A 185 -2.08 46.23 -40.60
#